data_AF-A0A2V7I9K3-F1
#
_entry.id   AF-A0A2V7I9K3-F1
#
_cell.length_a   1.000
_cell.length_b   1.000
_cell.length_c   1.000
_cell.angle_alpha   90.00
_cell.angle_beta   90.00
_cell.angle_gamma   90.00
#
_symmetry.space_group_name_H-M   'P 1'
#
loop_
_entity.id
_entity.type
_entity.pdbx_description
1 polymer ?
#
loop_
_entity_poly.entity_id
_entity_poly.type
_entity_poly.pdbx_seq_one_letter_code
_entity_poly.pdbx_strand_id
1 'polypeptide(L)'
;VRDHYLRVLEEIRQRQLPTEISVKLTHLGLDLNPKACLQDLLALAARAAAAGSFLWIDMEESRYVDTTLELFQAVRAAHTGVGVCLQAYLRRTPADLEALLPLAPAIRLVKGAYNEPPDVALPKKRDVDAAYAVLAGRLLQRAAQGEARAVFGTHDLHLIARLRERALGLGAAPGGGAWGAWGAYEIHMLYGIRAAEQRALQNEGVPVRVLISYGTHWFPWYMRRLAERPANVWFVVRNLF
;
A
#
# COMPACT_ATOMS: atom_id res chain seq x y z
N VAL A 1 -17.15 3.06 11.42
CA VAL A 1 -15.72 3.04 11.03
C VAL A 1 -15.22 4.42 10.61
N ARG A 2 -15.87 5.12 9.66
CA ARG A 2 -15.49 6.49 9.25
C ARG A 2 -15.18 7.43 10.42
N ASP A 3 -16.10 7.59 11.37
CA ASP A 3 -15.95 8.57 12.46
C ASP A 3 -14.73 8.29 13.34
N HIS A 4 -14.31 7.03 13.45
CA HIS A 4 -13.07 6.68 14.13
C HIS A 4 -11.85 7.22 13.37
N TYR A 5 -11.77 6.99 12.06
CA TYR A 5 -10.68 7.54 11.24
C TYR A 5 -10.70 9.07 11.18
N LEU A 6 -11.87 9.72 11.18
CA LEU A 6 -11.97 11.18 11.27
C LEU A 6 -11.36 11.71 12.57
N ARG A 7 -11.59 11.04 13.71
CA ARG A 7 -10.94 11.37 14.98
C ARG A 7 -9.43 11.11 14.95
N VAL A 8 -9.00 10.01 14.35
CA VAL A 8 -7.57 9.69 14.21
C VAL A 8 -6.84 10.75 13.39
N LEU A 9 -7.42 11.20 12.29
CA LEU A 9 -6.85 12.29 11.47
C LEU A 9 -6.79 13.62 12.24
N GLU A 10 -7.75 13.88 13.11
CA GLU A 10 -7.72 15.04 14.00
C GLU A 10 -6.58 14.94 15.02
N GLU A 11 -6.37 13.77 15.64
CA GLU A 11 -5.24 13.52 16.53
C GLU A 11 -3.88 13.64 15.79
N ILE A 12 -3.80 13.12 14.56
CA ILE A 12 -2.62 13.27 13.70
C ILE A 12 -2.28 14.74 13.50
N ARG A 13 -3.29 15.56 13.18
CA ARG A 13 -3.14 16.99 12.98
C ARG A 13 -2.71 17.72 14.26
N GLN A 14 -3.41 17.47 15.36
CA GLN A 14 -3.16 18.15 16.65
C GLN A 14 -1.77 17.85 17.21
N ARG A 15 -1.32 16.60 17.06
CA ARG A 15 -0.04 16.13 17.57
C ARG A 15 1.09 16.22 16.54
N GLN A 16 0.80 16.73 15.34
CA GLN A 16 1.75 16.82 14.22
C GLN A 16 2.44 15.48 13.91
N LEU A 17 1.67 14.39 13.95
CA LEU A 17 2.22 13.06 13.74
C LEU A 17 2.56 12.86 12.27
N PRO A 18 3.77 12.36 11.95
CA PRO A 18 4.10 11.93 10.60
C PRO A 18 3.40 10.60 10.32
N THR A 19 2.09 10.63 10.07
CA THR A 19 1.26 9.43 9.88
C THR A 19 0.28 9.55 8.72
N GLU A 20 0.11 8.45 7.98
CA GLU A 20 -0.91 8.26 6.94
C GLU A 20 -1.89 7.18 7.40
N ILE A 21 -3.11 7.18 6.86
CA ILE A 21 -4.12 6.16 7.20
C ILE A 21 -4.34 5.19 6.04
N SER A 22 -4.60 3.93 6.36
CA SER A 22 -5.06 2.89 5.43
C SER A 22 -6.46 2.45 5.83
N VAL A 23 -7.36 2.33 4.85
CA VAL A 23 -8.74 1.85 5.04
C VAL A 23 -9.04 0.68 4.11
N LYS A 24 -9.96 -0.19 4.55
CA LYS A 24 -10.60 -1.22 3.73
C LYS A 24 -12.01 -0.78 3.39
N LEU A 25 -12.44 -0.98 2.15
CA LEU A 25 -13.73 -0.48 1.69
C LEU A 25 -14.88 -1.29 2.29
N THR A 26 -14.69 -2.60 2.51
CA THR A 26 -15.67 -3.44 3.21
C THR A 26 -15.94 -2.94 4.64
N HIS A 27 -14.91 -2.43 5.35
CA HIS A 27 -15.08 -1.82 6.67
C HIS A 27 -15.83 -0.48 6.62
N LEU A 28 -15.84 0.20 5.46
CA LEU A 28 -16.63 1.40 5.19
C LEU A 28 -18.02 1.07 4.59
N GLY A 29 -18.42 -0.21 4.59
CA GLY A 29 -19.74 -0.63 4.15
C GLY A 29 -19.90 -0.75 2.64
N LEU A 30 -18.81 -1.06 1.90
CA LEU A 30 -18.87 -1.30 0.45
C LEU A 30 -19.98 -2.28 0.06
N ASP A 31 -20.09 -3.41 0.75
CA ASP A 31 -21.10 -4.46 0.49
C ASP A 31 -22.54 -4.03 0.85
N LEU A 32 -22.70 -2.96 1.64
CA LEU A 32 -24.00 -2.49 2.11
C LEU A 32 -24.52 -1.35 1.25
N ASN A 33 -23.68 -0.37 0.96
CA ASN A 33 -24.04 0.81 0.19
C ASN A 33 -22.79 1.44 -0.45
N PRO A 34 -22.47 1.10 -1.71
CA PRO A 34 -21.31 1.65 -2.41
C PRO A 34 -21.32 3.18 -2.52
N LYS A 35 -22.50 3.81 -2.63
CA LYS A 35 -22.63 5.27 -2.68
C LYS A 35 -22.27 5.92 -1.35
N ALA A 36 -22.72 5.35 -0.23
CA ALA A 36 -22.34 5.81 1.10
C ALA A 36 -20.84 5.57 1.36
N CYS A 37 -20.29 4.44 0.91
CA CYS A 37 -18.86 4.15 0.99
C CYS A 37 -18.02 5.23 0.26
N LEU A 38 -18.44 5.64 -0.95
CA LEU A 38 -17.79 6.72 -1.69
C LEU A 38 -17.86 8.06 -0.94
N GLN A 39 -19.01 8.41 -0.37
CA GLN A 39 -19.16 9.63 0.44
C GLN A 39 -18.22 9.63 1.65
N ASP A 40 -18.12 8.49 2.34
CA ASP A 40 -17.21 8.31 3.46
C ASP A 40 -15.74 8.43 3.03
N LEU A 41 -15.35 7.87 1.88
CA LEU A 41 -14.00 8.03 1.33
C LEU A 41 -13.68 9.48 0.99
N LEU A 42 -14.60 10.22 0.35
CA LEU A 42 -14.41 11.64 0.04
C LEU A 42 -14.22 12.45 1.33
N ALA A 43 -15.03 12.20 2.36
CA ALA A 43 -14.90 12.87 3.65
C ALA A 43 -13.55 12.56 4.33
N LEU A 44 -13.08 11.30 4.26
CA LEU A 44 -11.78 10.90 4.79
C LEU A 44 -10.62 11.51 4.01
N ALA A 45 -10.69 11.55 2.68
CA ALA A 45 -9.66 12.16 1.82
C ALA A 45 -9.54 13.66 2.08
N ALA A 46 -10.67 14.37 2.17
CA ALA A 46 -10.71 15.79 2.52
C ALA A 46 -10.10 16.05 3.90
N ARG A 47 -10.44 15.22 4.90
CA ARG A 47 -9.89 15.36 6.25
C ARG A 47 -8.39 15.01 6.31
N ALA A 48 -7.94 14.01 5.55
CA ALA A 48 -6.54 13.65 5.47
C ALA A 48 -5.70 14.79 4.89
N ALA A 49 -6.19 15.44 3.82
CA ALA A 49 -5.55 16.62 3.25
C ALA A 49 -5.46 17.77 4.27
N ALA A 50 -6.56 18.08 4.98
CA ALA A 50 -6.57 19.11 6.01
C ALA A 50 -5.63 18.82 7.20
N ALA A 51 -5.31 17.55 7.44
CA ALA A 51 -4.38 17.11 8.47
C ALA A 51 -2.91 17.04 8.00
N GLY A 52 -2.60 17.36 6.74
CA GLY A 52 -1.26 17.14 6.18
C GLY A 52 -0.88 15.66 6.06
N SER A 53 -1.89 14.80 5.96
CA SER A 53 -1.81 13.34 5.90
C SER A 53 -2.18 12.82 4.50
N PHE A 54 -2.30 11.50 4.37
CA PHE A 54 -2.62 10.81 3.12
C PHE A 54 -3.57 9.64 3.38
N LEU A 55 -4.49 9.38 2.44
CA LEU A 55 -5.42 8.26 2.49
C LEU A 55 -4.98 7.12 1.56
N TRP A 56 -4.75 5.95 2.12
CA TRP A 56 -4.54 4.71 1.37
C TRP A 56 -5.79 3.86 1.36
N ILE A 57 -6.19 3.42 0.16
CA ILE A 57 -7.21 2.40 -0.05
C ILE A 57 -6.50 1.05 -0.20
N ASP A 58 -6.65 0.19 0.81
CA ASP A 58 -6.10 -1.16 0.76
C ASP A 58 -6.91 -2.04 -0.20
N MET A 59 -6.22 -2.88 -0.95
CA MET A 59 -6.85 -3.84 -1.87
C MET A 59 -7.22 -5.12 -1.13
N GLU A 60 -8.46 -5.55 -1.32
CA GLU A 60 -9.03 -6.74 -0.70
C GLU A 60 -8.98 -7.93 -1.68
N GLU A 61 -9.88 -8.91 -1.57
CA GLU A 61 -9.99 -10.04 -2.49
C GLU A 61 -10.27 -9.60 -3.94
N SER A 62 -9.98 -10.49 -4.90
CA SER A 62 -10.12 -10.24 -6.35
C SER A 62 -11.50 -9.72 -6.76
N ARG A 63 -12.56 -10.21 -6.11
CA ARG A 63 -13.95 -9.79 -6.32
C ARG A 63 -14.22 -8.30 -6.02
N TYR A 64 -13.35 -7.64 -5.26
CA TYR A 64 -13.48 -6.23 -4.90
C TYR A 64 -12.63 -5.30 -5.77
N VAL A 65 -11.77 -5.84 -6.65
CA VAL A 65 -10.79 -5.04 -7.39
C VAL A 65 -11.47 -3.97 -8.24
N ASP A 66 -12.45 -4.34 -9.06
CA ASP A 66 -13.13 -3.40 -9.96
C ASP A 66 -13.77 -2.24 -9.18
N THR A 67 -14.63 -2.55 -8.21
CA THR A 67 -15.29 -1.54 -7.37
C THR A 67 -14.28 -0.69 -6.60
N THR A 68 -13.17 -1.27 -6.14
CA THR A 68 -12.12 -0.53 -5.44
C THR A 68 -11.42 0.47 -6.36
N LEU A 69 -11.10 0.05 -7.60
CA LEU A 69 -10.46 0.91 -8.59
C LEU A 69 -11.41 2.02 -9.08
N GLU A 70 -12.71 1.73 -9.24
CA GLU A 70 -13.73 2.73 -9.57
C GLU A 70 -13.84 3.80 -8.48
N LEU A 71 -13.97 3.39 -7.21
CA LEU A 71 -14.05 4.32 -6.07
C LEU A 71 -12.74 5.11 -5.90
N PHE A 72 -11.59 4.47 -6.07
CA PHE A 72 -10.30 5.17 -6.07
C PHE A 72 -10.25 6.27 -7.13
N GLN A 73 -10.64 5.97 -8.38
CA GLN A 73 -10.64 6.96 -9.46
C GLN A 73 -11.59 8.14 -9.16
N ALA A 74 -12.79 7.87 -8.64
CA ALA A 74 -13.74 8.90 -8.26
C ALA A 74 -13.19 9.82 -7.15
N VAL A 75 -12.57 9.24 -6.10
CA VAL A 75 -11.96 10.03 -5.01
C VAL A 75 -10.74 10.79 -5.51
N ARG A 76 -9.91 10.17 -6.37
CA ARG A 76 -8.71 10.77 -6.94
C ARG A 76 -9.02 11.99 -7.81
N ALA A 77 -10.14 11.98 -8.52
CA ALA A 77 -10.60 13.12 -9.31
C ALA A 77 -10.90 14.36 -8.43
N ALA A 78 -11.29 14.16 -7.17
CA ALA A 78 -11.55 15.23 -6.21
C ALA A 78 -10.35 15.56 -5.30
N HIS A 79 -9.47 14.58 -5.03
CA HIS A 79 -8.38 14.69 -4.08
C HIS A 79 -7.11 13.98 -4.57
N THR A 80 -5.98 14.71 -4.62
CA THR A 80 -4.68 14.12 -4.99
C THR A 80 -4.01 13.36 -3.85
N GLY A 81 -4.39 13.63 -2.59
CA GLY A 81 -3.89 13.01 -1.37
C GLY A 81 -4.44 11.59 -1.08
N VAL A 82 -4.70 10.81 -2.14
CA VAL A 82 -5.21 9.45 -2.08
C VAL A 82 -4.41 8.50 -2.95
N GLY A 83 -4.22 7.27 -2.48
CA GLY A 83 -3.54 6.19 -3.19
C GLY A 83 -4.24 4.86 -3.02
N VAL A 84 -3.90 3.90 -3.88
CA VAL A 84 -4.50 2.56 -3.89
C VAL A 84 -3.43 1.48 -3.86
N CYS A 85 -3.78 0.33 -3.30
CA CYS A 85 -2.92 -0.85 -3.31
C CYS A 85 -3.15 -1.68 -4.59
N LEU A 86 -2.09 -2.22 -5.17
CA LEU A 86 -2.17 -3.22 -6.25
C LEU A 86 -1.43 -4.49 -5.84
N GLN A 87 -1.93 -5.65 -6.28
CA GLN A 87 -1.42 -6.96 -5.86
C GLN A 87 -0.74 -7.68 -7.03
N ALA A 88 0.58 -7.88 -6.96
CA ALA A 88 1.39 -8.41 -8.05
C ALA A 88 1.02 -9.83 -8.49
N TYR A 89 0.40 -10.62 -7.60
CA TYR A 89 -0.02 -11.98 -7.93
C TYR A 89 -1.27 -12.09 -8.82
N LEU A 90 -2.06 -11.02 -9.00
CA LEU A 90 -3.26 -11.12 -9.83
C LEU A 90 -2.87 -10.98 -11.30
N ARG A 91 -3.46 -11.80 -12.15
CA ARG A 91 -3.19 -11.78 -13.59
C ARG A 91 -3.60 -10.46 -14.26
N ARG A 92 -4.60 -9.77 -13.70
CA ARG A 92 -5.13 -8.49 -14.19
C ARG A 92 -4.26 -7.27 -13.86
N THR A 93 -3.41 -7.35 -12.82
CA THR A 93 -2.67 -6.19 -12.28
C THR A 93 -1.81 -5.45 -13.31
N PRO A 94 -1.15 -6.09 -14.30
CA PRO A 94 -0.44 -5.35 -15.35
C PRO A 94 -1.34 -4.39 -16.12
N ALA A 95 -2.56 -4.82 -16.48
CA ALA A 95 -3.51 -3.96 -17.20
C ALA A 95 -4.06 -2.86 -16.29
N ASP A 96 -4.41 -3.20 -15.04
CA ASP A 96 -4.90 -2.22 -14.06
C ASP A 96 -3.84 -1.14 -13.77
N LEU A 97 -2.55 -1.51 -13.65
CA LEU A 97 -1.47 -0.54 -13.47
C LEU A 97 -1.43 0.47 -14.63
N GLU A 98 -1.35 -0.01 -15.88
CA GLU A 98 -1.28 0.87 -17.05
C GLU A 98 -2.52 1.76 -17.19
N ALA A 99 -3.71 1.24 -16.87
CA ALA A 99 -4.95 2.02 -16.88
C ALA A 99 -4.96 3.17 -15.86
N LEU A 100 -4.27 3.01 -14.72
CA LEU A 100 -4.20 4.04 -13.68
C LEU A 100 -3.10 5.08 -13.91
N LEU A 101 -2.03 4.76 -14.67
CA LEU A 101 -0.90 5.67 -14.88
C LEU A 101 -1.27 7.07 -15.40
N PRO A 102 -2.26 7.26 -16.30
CA PRO A 102 -2.70 8.59 -16.73
C PRO A 102 -3.18 9.51 -15.60
N LEU A 103 -3.52 8.97 -14.43
CA LEU A 103 -4.00 9.73 -13.26
C LEU A 103 -2.88 10.23 -12.33
N ALA A 104 -1.62 10.00 -12.72
CA ALA A 104 -0.44 10.17 -11.89
C ALA A 104 -0.56 9.52 -10.49
N PRO A 105 -0.92 8.23 -10.41
CA PRO A 105 -1.46 7.61 -9.20
C PRO A 105 -0.39 7.43 -8.12
N ALA A 106 -0.83 7.40 -6.87
CA ALA A 106 -0.05 6.82 -5.78
C ALA A 106 -0.41 5.35 -5.63
N ILE A 107 0.57 4.47 -5.85
CA ILE A 107 0.36 3.01 -5.84
C ILE A 107 1.25 2.36 -4.80
N ARG A 108 0.62 1.61 -3.89
CA ARG A 108 1.28 0.65 -3.01
C ARG A 108 1.26 -0.72 -3.65
N LEU A 109 2.37 -1.18 -4.18
CA LEU A 109 2.50 -2.51 -4.76
C LEU A 109 2.82 -3.54 -3.66
N VAL A 110 2.05 -4.61 -3.58
CA VAL A 110 2.26 -5.75 -2.67
C VAL A 110 2.27 -7.07 -3.44
N LYS A 111 2.72 -8.17 -2.84
CA LYS A 111 2.63 -9.50 -3.48
C LYS A 111 1.17 -9.98 -3.63
N GLY A 112 0.36 -9.78 -2.59
CA GLY A 112 -1.02 -10.30 -2.49
C GLY A 112 -1.18 -11.21 -1.27
N ALA A 113 -2.25 -11.01 -0.50
CA ALA A 113 -2.44 -11.65 0.81
C ALA A 113 -3.46 -12.78 0.80
N TYR A 114 -4.43 -12.75 -0.11
CA TYR A 114 -5.59 -13.63 -0.10
C TYR A 114 -5.33 -14.96 -0.82
N ASN A 115 -6.18 -15.94 -0.55
CA ASN A 115 -6.14 -17.23 -1.21
C ASN A 115 -7.07 -17.23 -2.44
N GLU A 116 -6.50 -16.87 -3.59
CA GLU A 116 -7.21 -16.76 -4.87
C GLU A 116 -6.96 -17.99 -5.75
N PRO A 117 -7.93 -18.37 -6.60
CA PRO A 117 -7.79 -19.54 -7.46
C PRO A 117 -6.76 -19.30 -8.59
N PRO A 118 -6.14 -20.35 -9.17
CA PRO A 118 -5.03 -20.21 -10.14
C PRO A 118 -5.37 -19.50 -11.46
N ASP A 119 -6.64 -19.45 -11.83
CA ASP A 119 -7.17 -18.70 -12.98
C ASP A 119 -7.21 -17.19 -12.72
N VAL A 120 -7.30 -16.78 -11.45
CA VAL A 120 -7.29 -15.36 -11.03
C VAL A 120 -5.89 -14.90 -10.63
N ALA A 121 -5.14 -15.75 -9.92
CA ALA A 121 -3.84 -15.41 -9.35
C ALA A 121 -2.74 -16.41 -9.71
N LEU A 122 -1.49 -15.93 -9.72
CA LEU A 122 -0.30 -16.74 -9.92
C LEU A 122 -0.09 -17.68 -8.72
N PRO A 123 -0.10 -19.01 -8.92
CA PRO A 123 -0.04 -19.96 -7.80
C PRO A 123 1.38 -20.15 -7.26
N LYS A 124 2.42 -19.97 -8.10
CA LYS A 124 3.80 -20.22 -7.72
C LYS A 124 4.47 -18.94 -7.23
N LYS A 125 5.10 -19.00 -6.06
CA LYS A 125 5.86 -17.88 -5.46
C LYS A 125 6.86 -17.24 -6.45
N ARG A 126 7.60 -18.05 -7.21
CA ARG A 126 8.58 -17.55 -8.18
C ARG A 126 7.94 -16.66 -9.26
N ASP A 127 6.73 -17.02 -9.69
CA ASP A 127 6.00 -16.29 -10.72
C ASP A 127 5.46 -14.97 -10.14
N VAL A 128 5.00 -14.99 -8.87
CA VAL A 128 4.61 -13.79 -8.11
C VAL A 128 5.79 -12.83 -7.92
N ASP A 129 6.97 -13.35 -7.54
CA ASP A 129 8.17 -12.54 -7.35
C ASP A 129 8.62 -11.89 -8.68
N ALA A 130 8.55 -12.63 -9.79
CA ALA A 130 8.84 -12.11 -11.12
C ALA A 130 7.84 -11.02 -11.54
N ALA A 131 6.54 -11.27 -11.36
CA ALA A 131 5.49 -10.28 -11.65
C ALA A 131 5.67 -9.01 -10.80
N TYR A 132 5.97 -9.15 -9.51
CA TYR A 132 6.26 -8.00 -8.65
C TYR A 132 7.44 -7.20 -9.17
N ALA A 133 8.57 -7.84 -9.53
CA ALA A 133 9.74 -7.14 -10.02
C ALA A 133 9.47 -6.35 -11.30
N VAL A 134 8.68 -6.92 -12.23
CA VAL A 134 8.25 -6.23 -13.47
C VAL A 134 7.39 -5.01 -13.15
N LEU A 135 6.32 -5.20 -12.35
CA LEU A 135 5.39 -4.13 -11.99
C LEU A 135 6.08 -3.02 -11.18
N ALA A 136 6.93 -3.40 -10.23
CA ALA A 136 7.68 -2.45 -9.41
C ALA A 136 8.65 -1.62 -10.26
N GLY A 137 9.34 -2.27 -11.21
CA GLY A 137 10.23 -1.60 -12.14
C GLY A 137 9.51 -0.61 -13.07
N ARG A 138 8.31 -0.98 -13.53
CA ARG A 138 7.45 -0.10 -14.32
C ARG A 138 6.96 1.09 -13.51
N LEU A 139 6.44 0.85 -12.31
CA LEU A 139 5.97 1.91 -11.41
C LEU A 139 7.10 2.86 -11.00
N LEU A 140 8.30 2.33 -10.72
CA LEU A 140 9.49 3.13 -10.41
C LEU A 140 9.91 4.04 -11.57
N GLN A 141 9.85 3.53 -12.80
CA GLN A 141 10.16 4.34 -13.99
C GLN A 141 9.23 5.55 -14.10
N ARG A 142 7.92 5.35 -13.90
CA ARG A 142 6.93 6.43 -13.94
C ARG A 142 7.10 7.39 -12.76
N ALA A 143 7.44 6.89 -11.59
CA ALA A 143 7.70 7.74 -10.43
C ALA A 143 8.98 8.59 -10.58
N ALA A 144 10.03 8.05 -11.23
CA ALA A 144 11.23 8.81 -11.58
C ALA A 144 10.93 9.98 -12.54
N GLN A 145 9.87 9.85 -13.33
CA GLN A 145 9.37 10.88 -14.25
C GLN A 145 8.40 11.86 -13.58
N GLY A 146 8.11 11.69 -12.28
CA GLY A 146 7.13 12.50 -11.56
C GLY A 146 5.67 12.16 -11.90
N GLU A 147 5.43 11.05 -12.61
CA GLU A 147 4.11 10.64 -13.11
C GLU A 147 3.45 9.56 -12.25
N ALA A 148 4.02 9.25 -11.08
CA ALA A 148 3.42 8.38 -10.09
C ALA A 148 4.11 8.56 -8.73
N ARG A 149 3.46 8.13 -7.65
CA ARG A 149 4.12 7.87 -6.36
C ARG A 149 4.24 6.36 -6.16
N ALA A 150 5.48 5.86 -6.14
CA ALA A 150 5.76 4.43 -6.00
C ALA A 150 5.98 4.03 -4.54
N VAL A 151 5.19 3.07 -4.07
CA VAL A 151 5.38 2.49 -2.74
C VAL A 151 5.51 0.98 -2.85
N PHE A 152 6.57 0.43 -2.28
CA PHE A 152 6.85 -1.01 -2.32
C PHE A 152 6.58 -1.65 -0.96
N GLY A 153 5.43 -2.32 -0.86
CA GLY A 153 4.99 -3.04 0.33
C GLY A 153 5.56 -4.46 0.35
N THR A 154 6.79 -4.62 0.87
CA THR A 154 7.48 -5.90 0.92
C THR A 154 8.53 -5.95 2.03
N HIS A 155 8.83 -7.15 2.51
CA HIS A 155 9.95 -7.42 3.43
C HIS A 155 11.04 -8.27 2.78
N ASP A 156 10.94 -8.48 1.48
CA ASP A 156 11.91 -9.23 0.70
C ASP A 156 13.14 -8.35 0.45
N LEU A 157 14.18 -8.53 1.27
CA LEU A 157 15.38 -7.69 1.24
C LEU A 157 16.13 -7.79 -0.09
N HIS A 158 16.10 -8.95 -0.76
CA HIS A 158 16.71 -9.10 -2.08
C HIS A 158 15.97 -8.27 -3.13
N LEU A 159 14.64 -8.27 -3.07
CA LEU A 159 13.82 -7.45 -3.96
C LEU A 159 14.02 -5.95 -3.69
N ILE A 160 14.10 -5.55 -2.41
CA ILE A 160 14.39 -4.15 -2.03
C ILE A 160 15.76 -3.73 -2.59
N ALA A 161 16.80 -4.55 -2.41
CA ALA A 161 18.14 -4.24 -2.94
C ALA A 161 18.13 -4.05 -4.47
N ARG A 162 17.47 -4.95 -5.21
CA ARG A 162 17.34 -4.84 -6.68
C ARG A 162 16.56 -3.59 -7.11
N LEU A 163 15.51 -3.22 -6.38
CA LEU A 163 14.75 -2.00 -6.68
C LEU A 163 15.58 -0.74 -6.44
N ARG A 164 16.40 -0.72 -5.39
CA ARG A 164 17.34 0.38 -5.12
C ARG A 164 18.39 0.51 -6.22
N GLU A 165 18.99 -0.60 -6.64
CA GLU A 165 19.93 -0.61 -7.77
C GLU A 165 19.28 -0.08 -9.06
N ARG A 166 18.06 -0.53 -9.37
CA ARG A 166 17.30 -0.02 -10.50
C ARG A 166 16.97 1.46 -10.36
N ALA A 167 16.63 1.92 -9.15
CA ALA A 167 16.34 3.33 -8.88
C ALA A 167 17.57 4.21 -9.17
N LEU A 168 18.76 3.78 -8.74
CA LEU A 168 20.02 4.44 -9.05
C LEU A 168 20.24 4.55 -10.56
N GLY A 169 20.04 3.46 -11.31
CA GLY A 169 20.17 3.46 -12.78
C GLY A 169 19.16 4.36 -13.49
N LEU A 170 18.02 4.67 -12.87
CA LEU A 170 16.99 5.57 -13.40
C LEU A 170 17.14 7.02 -12.92
N GLY A 171 18.11 7.34 -12.05
CA GLY A 171 18.19 8.64 -11.37
C GLY A 171 17.00 8.90 -10.41
N ALA A 172 16.30 7.84 -10.02
CA ALA A 172 15.10 7.88 -9.20
C ALA A 172 15.47 7.98 -7.71
N ALA A 173 15.83 9.17 -7.24
CA ALA A 173 16.27 9.36 -5.87
C ALA A 173 15.14 9.06 -4.86
N PRO A 174 15.44 8.36 -3.76
CA PRO A 174 14.49 8.21 -2.66
C PRO A 174 14.18 9.56 -2.00
N GLY A 175 13.06 9.64 -1.29
CA GLY A 175 12.65 10.84 -0.57
C GLY A 175 13.66 11.29 0.49
N GLY A 176 13.81 12.60 0.69
CA GLY A 176 14.85 13.23 1.54
C GLY A 176 14.65 13.07 3.06
N GLY A 177 14.06 11.97 3.53
CA GLY A 177 13.88 11.63 4.94
C GLY A 177 12.86 12.47 5.73
N ALA A 178 12.57 13.70 5.29
CA ALA A 178 11.54 14.55 5.88
C ALA A 178 10.13 14.07 5.53
N TRP A 179 9.19 14.21 6.48
CA TRP A 179 7.78 13.96 6.23
C TRP A 179 7.27 14.82 5.06
N GLY A 180 6.61 14.21 4.08
CA GLY A 180 6.11 14.92 2.90
C GLY A 180 7.11 15.06 1.74
N ALA A 181 8.38 14.67 1.91
CA ALA A 181 9.39 14.69 0.85
C ALA A 181 9.45 13.34 0.13
N TRP A 182 8.43 13.06 -0.67
CA TRP A 182 8.09 11.71 -1.15
C TRP A 182 9.10 11.02 -2.09
N GLY A 183 10.05 11.76 -2.68
CA GLY A 183 11.01 11.24 -3.66
C GLY A 183 10.39 10.35 -4.74
N ALA A 184 11.19 9.50 -5.37
CA ALA A 184 10.70 8.59 -6.40
C ALA A 184 10.07 7.31 -5.81
N TYR A 185 10.49 6.86 -4.63
CA TYR A 185 9.91 5.66 -4.01
C TYR A 185 10.08 5.58 -2.49
N GLU A 186 9.25 4.75 -1.89
CA GLU A 186 9.28 4.41 -0.46
C GLU A 186 9.12 2.89 -0.25
N ILE A 187 9.63 2.39 0.87
CA ILE A 187 9.44 0.99 1.30
C ILE A 187 8.43 0.94 2.45
N HIS A 188 7.38 0.14 2.30
CA HIS A 188 6.40 -0.09 3.35
C HIS A 188 6.57 -1.49 3.93
N MET A 189 6.77 -1.56 5.24
CA MET A 189 6.92 -2.81 5.99
C MET A 189 5.86 -2.88 7.10
N LEU A 190 5.60 -4.08 7.61
CA LEU A 190 4.68 -4.27 8.72
C LEU A 190 5.37 -4.03 10.05
N TYR A 191 4.63 -3.48 11.01
CA TYR A 191 5.08 -3.39 12.39
C TYR A 191 5.44 -4.76 12.96
N GLY A 192 6.56 -4.80 13.69
CA GLY A 192 7.06 -6.01 14.35
C GLY A 192 7.83 -7.00 13.46
N ILE A 193 7.96 -6.75 12.15
CA ILE A 193 8.64 -7.68 11.23
C ILE A 193 9.90 -7.04 10.66
N ARG A 194 11.08 -7.64 10.90
CA ARG A 194 12.39 -7.13 10.43
C ARG A 194 12.69 -5.71 10.90
N ALA A 195 12.47 -5.45 12.18
CA ALA A 195 12.62 -4.10 12.76
C ALA A 195 14.07 -3.58 12.67
N ALA A 196 15.07 -4.47 12.73
CA ALA A 196 16.47 -4.09 12.54
C ALA A 196 16.72 -3.60 11.12
N GLU A 197 16.19 -4.29 10.11
CA GLU A 197 16.36 -3.93 8.70
C GLU A 197 15.54 -2.71 8.31
N GLN A 198 14.38 -2.48 8.93
CA GLN A 198 13.64 -1.22 8.80
C GLN A 198 14.53 -0.03 9.19
N ARG A 199 15.23 -0.12 10.34
CA ARG A 199 16.16 0.92 10.81
C ARG A 199 17.40 1.04 9.93
N ALA A 200 17.95 -0.09 9.48
CA ALA A 200 19.11 -0.08 8.58
C ALA A 200 18.80 0.65 7.27
N LEU A 201 17.68 0.33 6.62
CA LEU A 201 17.24 1.01 5.40
C LEU A 201 17.04 2.52 5.61
N GLN A 202 16.45 2.93 6.74
CA GLN A 202 16.30 4.34 7.07
C GLN A 202 17.65 5.05 7.24
N ASN A 203 18.61 4.41 7.93
CA ASN A 203 19.96 4.95 8.11
C ASN A 203 20.73 5.07 6.78
N GLU A 204 20.36 4.26 5.78
CA GLU A 204 20.88 4.34 4.42
C GLU A 204 20.12 5.36 3.53
N GLY A 205 19.24 6.17 4.11
CA GLY A 205 18.50 7.22 3.41
C GLY A 205 17.31 6.74 2.58
N VAL A 206 16.84 5.49 2.80
CA VAL A 206 15.63 4.98 2.15
C VAL A 206 14.41 5.29 3.04
N PRO A 207 13.37 5.98 2.54
CA PRO A 207 12.14 6.17 3.27
C PRO A 207 11.48 4.82 3.58
N VAL A 208 11.38 4.51 4.87
CA VAL A 208 10.70 3.33 5.38
C VAL A 208 9.49 3.77 6.19
N ARG A 209 8.32 3.21 5.86
CA ARG A 209 7.09 3.38 6.64
C ARG A 209 6.65 2.06 7.20
N VAL A 210 6.18 2.11 8.44
CA VAL A 210 5.76 0.93 9.19
C VAL A 210 4.24 0.94 9.29
N LEU A 211 3.59 -0.05 8.69
CA LEU A 211 2.15 -0.24 8.78
C LEU A 211 1.81 -0.82 10.15
N ILE A 212 1.13 -0.02 10.96
CA ILE A 212 0.63 -0.38 12.29
C ILE A 212 -0.86 -0.68 12.18
N SER A 213 -1.27 -1.84 12.67
CA SER A 213 -2.68 -2.18 12.87
C SER A 213 -3.00 -2.08 14.36
N TYR A 214 -4.12 -1.46 14.70
CA TYR A 214 -4.56 -1.22 16.07
C TYR A 214 -6.07 -1.37 16.18
N GLY A 215 -6.58 -1.36 17.41
CA GLY A 215 -8.00 -1.49 17.72
C GLY A 215 -8.32 -2.75 18.50
N THR A 216 -9.53 -2.82 19.03
CA THR A 216 -9.98 -3.90 19.93
C THR A 216 -10.17 -5.24 19.21
N HIS A 217 -10.29 -5.24 17.88
CA HIS A 217 -10.51 -6.43 17.05
C HIS A 217 -9.22 -6.98 16.43
N TRP A 218 -8.08 -6.80 17.11
CA TRP A 218 -6.76 -7.22 16.63
C TRP A 218 -6.60 -8.74 16.52
N PHE A 219 -7.28 -9.52 17.36
CA PHE A 219 -7.11 -10.97 17.42
C PHE A 219 -7.64 -11.68 16.16
N PRO A 220 -8.88 -11.43 15.67
CA PRO A 220 -9.33 -11.95 14.38
C PRO A 220 -8.44 -11.56 13.20
N TRP A 221 -7.92 -10.32 13.20
CA TRP A 221 -7.00 -9.84 12.18
C TRP A 221 -5.66 -10.60 12.20
N TYR A 222 -5.11 -10.85 13.39
CA TYR A 222 -3.88 -11.62 13.57
C TYR A 222 -4.06 -13.09 13.14
N MET A 223 -5.17 -13.71 13.54
CA MET A 223 -5.48 -15.10 13.17
C MET A 223 -5.68 -15.28 11.67
N ARG A 224 -6.31 -14.32 10.97
CA ARG A 224 -6.42 -14.34 9.50
C ARG A 224 -5.05 -14.27 8.82
N ARG A 225 -4.15 -13.41 9.31
CA ARG A 225 -2.76 -13.35 8.82
C ARG A 225 -2.05 -14.71 8.91
N LEU A 226 -2.35 -15.47 9.96
CA LEU A 226 -1.84 -16.82 10.18
C LEU A 226 -2.63 -17.92 9.42
N ALA A 227 -3.80 -17.64 8.85
CA ALA A 227 -4.62 -18.66 8.20
C ALA A 227 -4.59 -18.56 6.67
N GLU A 228 -4.43 -17.35 6.12
CA GLU A 228 -4.69 -17.09 4.69
C GLU A 228 -3.63 -17.67 3.74
N ARG A 229 -2.37 -17.84 4.17
CA ARG A 229 -1.34 -18.59 3.42
C ARG A 229 -0.31 -19.23 4.37
N PRO A 230 0.03 -20.52 4.21
CA PRO A 230 1.12 -21.17 4.97
C PRO A 230 2.46 -20.43 4.84
N ALA A 231 2.71 -19.83 3.67
CA ALA A 231 3.90 -19.01 3.43
C ALA A 231 3.90 -17.70 4.25
N ASN A 232 2.73 -17.10 4.54
CA ASN A 232 2.61 -15.91 5.39
C ASN A 232 2.84 -16.27 6.86
N VAL A 233 2.37 -17.44 7.30
CA VAL A 233 2.64 -17.99 8.64
C VAL A 233 4.12 -18.21 8.86
N TRP A 234 4.75 -18.96 7.95
CA TRP A 234 6.17 -19.28 8.07
C TRP A 234 7.03 -18.02 7.96
N PHE A 235 6.60 -17.05 7.15
CA PHE A 235 7.21 -15.72 7.10
C PHE A 235 7.07 -14.97 8.44
N VAL A 236 5.89 -14.90 9.06
CA VAL A 236 5.72 -14.22 10.35
C VAL A 236 6.51 -14.92 11.46
N VAL A 237 6.42 -16.25 11.57
CA VAL A 237 7.12 -17.04 12.59
C VAL A 237 8.64 -16.89 12.47
N ARG A 238 9.22 -16.95 11.26
CA ARG A 238 10.68 -16.82 11.07
C ARG A 238 11.23 -15.40 11.31
N ASN A 239 10.38 -14.38 11.38
CA ASN A 239 10.84 -13.00 11.57
C ASN A 239 10.43 -12.42 12.93
N LEU A 240 9.76 -13.20 13.79
CA LEU A 240 9.48 -12.88 15.19
C LEU A 240 10.49 -13.52 16.17
N PHE A 241 11.24 -14.52 15.71
CA PHE A 241 12.34 -15.19 16.41
C PHE A 241 13.63 -15.05 15.59
#